data_AF-A0A4W3J0L1-F1
#
_entry.id   AF-A0A4W3J0L1-F1
#
_cell.length_a   1.000
_cell.length_b   1.000
_cell.length_c   1.000
_cell.angle_alpha   90.00
_cell.angle_beta   90.00
_cell.angle_gamma   90.00
#
_symmetry.space_group_name_H-M   'P 1'
#
loop_
_entity.id
_entity.type
_entity.pdbx_description
1 polymer ?
#
loop_
_entity_poly.entity_id
_entity_poly.type
_entity_poly.pdbx_seq_one_letter_code
_entity_poly.pdbx_strand_id
1 'polypeptide(L)'
;CILHCFSSQAVSDLIAIGTLHGLILIFDPKQALKLCLGSTAHGAQYGAITALTFNNDCTRLLCGFAKGQIIVWDSGTGKLLRTITDAHPPGSAVLSIKLLVVGLKPSFNILYRSPYGKAQPSSVPVLAWQFVWTQERVDPVLAFCRGSKIIFFHLNCAGDQIEFASLMEIDLQYEIINLKWVNSRTLLLQDGLDKLHVIDRESCEELDSHSLADVHLVRSCSYFDSSESKQTISPTMREIQQKACYQSIWTYGGQTVFLGAKVRIIVTVEVGAEGLGQCYISDSI
;
A
#
# COMPACT_ATOMS: atom_id res chain seq x y z
N CYS A 1 -20.81 5.09 -5.31
CA CYS A 1 -19.75 4.30 -5.97
C CYS A 1 -18.46 4.45 -5.18
N ILE A 2 -18.25 3.59 -4.20
CA ILE A 2 -17.10 3.70 -3.30
C ILE A 2 -15.90 3.06 -4.02
N LEU A 3 -14.80 3.82 -4.18
CA LEU A 3 -13.53 3.33 -4.69
C LEU A 3 -12.83 2.55 -3.56
N HIS A 4 -12.37 1.32 -3.83
CA HIS A 4 -11.79 0.45 -2.80
C HIS A 4 -10.31 0.16 -2.95
N CYS A 5 -9.71 0.43 -4.11
CA CYS A 5 -8.27 0.56 -4.22
C CYS A 5 -7.95 1.57 -5.32
N PHE A 6 -7.15 2.54 -4.94
CA PHE A 6 -6.55 3.51 -5.82
C PHE A 6 -5.08 3.14 -5.97
N SER A 7 -4.65 2.90 -7.20
CA SER A 7 -3.23 2.82 -7.52
C SER A 7 -2.97 3.83 -8.62
N SER A 8 -2.39 4.96 -8.23
CA SER A 8 -1.73 5.87 -9.16
C SER A 8 -0.24 5.79 -8.89
N GLN A 9 0.51 5.32 -9.89
CA GLN A 9 1.95 5.49 -9.88
C GLN A 9 2.25 6.81 -10.60
N ALA A 10 2.94 7.73 -9.91
CA ALA A 10 3.23 9.07 -10.40
C ALA A 10 4.25 9.15 -11.57
N VAL A 11 4.57 8.00 -12.17
CA VAL A 11 5.36 7.89 -13.41
C VAL A 11 4.45 7.69 -14.64
N SER A 12 3.13 7.53 -14.46
CA SER A 12 2.22 7.06 -15.51
C SER A 12 1.26 8.12 -16.06
N ASP A 13 0.99 8.04 -17.36
CA ASP A 13 -0.14 8.66 -18.06
C ASP A 13 -1.47 7.89 -17.82
N LEU A 14 -1.55 6.99 -16.83
CA LEU A 14 -2.72 6.13 -16.62
C LEU A 14 -3.10 6.00 -15.15
N ILE A 15 -4.37 6.23 -14.84
CA ILE A 15 -4.93 6.08 -13.50
C ILE A 15 -5.73 4.78 -13.47
N ALA A 16 -5.40 3.85 -12.56
CA ALA A 16 -6.14 2.60 -12.39
C ALA A 16 -6.97 2.60 -11.09
N ILE A 17 -8.25 2.26 -11.23
CA ILE A 17 -9.22 2.21 -10.13
C ILE A 17 -9.83 0.82 -10.06
N GLY A 18 -9.69 0.14 -8.93
CA GLY A 18 -10.32 -1.15 -8.68
C GLY A 18 -11.65 -1.00 -7.94
N THR A 19 -12.62 -1.83 -8.32
CA THR A 19 -14.00 -1.76 -7.82
C THR A 19 -14.37 -2.97 -6.96
N LEU A 20 -15.47 -2.85 -6.21
CA LEU A 20 -16.08 -3.95 -5.44
C LEU A 20 -16.53 -5.13 -6.29
N HIS A 21 -16.91 -4.87 -7.54
CA HIS A 21 -17.48 -5.88 -8.42
C HIS A 21 -16.43 -6.52 -9.34
N GLY A 22 -15.14 -6.44 -8.97
CA GLY A 22 -14.06 -7.09 -9.72
C GLY A 22 -13.74 -6.42 -11.07
N LEU A 23 -14.20 -5.19 -11.29
CA LEU A 23 -13.84 -4.36 -12.43
C LEU A 23 -12.64 -3.48 -12.09
N ILE A 24 -11.82 -3.19 -13.09
CA ILE A 24 -10.76 -2.20 -13.03
C ILE A 24 -11.01 -1.16 -14.12
N LEU A 25 -11.09 0.10 -13.73
CA LEU A 25 -11.29 1.22 -14.63
C LEU A 25 -9.94 1.91 -14.86
N ILE A 26 -9.57 2.11 -16.11
CA ILE A 26 -8.34 2.78 -16.50
C ILE A 26 -8.68 4.11 -17.14
N PHE A 27 -8.11 5.20 -16.62
CA PHE A 27 -8.29 6.56 -17.12
C PHE A 27 -6.96 7.13 -17.61
N ASP A 28 -7.00 8.13 -18.48
CA ASP A 28 -5.85 9.01 -18.73
C ASP A 28 -5.80 10.16 -17.68
N PRO A 29 -4.76 11.01 -17.67
CA PRO A 29 -4.63 12.08 -16.68
C PRO A 29 -5.70 13.17 -16.85
N LYS A 30 -6.38 13.20 -18.00
CA LYS A 30 -7.53 14.08 -18.28
C LYS A 30 -8.85 13.48 -17.80
N GLN A 31 -8.80 12.39 -17.02
CA GLN A 31 -9.94 11.68 -16.45
C GLN A 31 -10.86 11.05 -17.52
N ALA A 32 -10.36 10.83 -18.74
CA ALA A 32 -11.12 10.11 -19.75
C ALA A 32 -10.92 8.60 -19.57
N LEU A 33 -12.03 7.87 -19.46
CA LEU A 33 -12.01 6.40 -19.36
C LEU A 33 -11.44 5.80 -20.65
N LYS A 34 -10.34 5.06 -20.54
CA LYS A 34 -9.67 4.35 -21.64
C LYS A 34 -10.11 2.91 -21.74
N LEU A 35 -10.10 2.19 -20.62
CA LEU A 35 -10.39 0.76 -20.57
C LEU A 35 -11.19 0.38 -19.34
N CYS A 36 -11.96 -0.69 -19.47
CA CYS A 36 -12.58 -1.39 -18.36
C CYS A 36 -12.11 -2.85 -18.43
N LEU A 37 -11.35 -3.29 -17.42
CA LEU A 37 -10.78 -4.62 -17.33
C LEU A 37 -11.59 -5.49 -16.37
N GLY A 38 -11.60 -6.79 -16.62
CA GLY A 38 -12.33 -7.76 -15.82
C GLY A 38 -13.82 -7.85 -16.15
N SER A 39 -14.59 -8.46 -15.26
CA SER A 39 -16.03 -8.63 -15.41
C SER A 39 -16.70 -8.73 -14.04
N THR A 40 -18.00 -8.47 -13.98
CA THR A 40 -18.79 -8.69 -12.75
C THR A 40 -18.82 -10.17 -12.34
N ALA A 41 -18.64 -11.10 -13.29
CA ALA A 41 -18.46 -12.52 -13.00
C ALA A 41 -17.15 -12.78 -12.22
N HIS A 42 -16.05 -12.10 -12.58
CA HIS A 42 -14.81 -12.15 -11.79
C HIS A 42 -15.04 -11.58 -10.38
N GLY A 43 -15.81 -10.50 -10.24
CA GLY A 43 -16.18 -9.95 -8.94
C GLY A 43 -16.98 -10.93 -8.07
N ALA A 44 -17.97 -11.62 -8.65
CA ALA A 44 -18.75 -12.63 -7.94
C ALA A 44 -17.85 -13.82 -7.50
N GLN A 45 -16.97 -14.28 -8.38
CA GLN A 45 -16.10 -15.41 -8.13
C GLN A 45 -15.01 -15.10 -7.11
N TYR A 46 -14.27 -14.00 -7.32
CA TYR A 46 -13.02 -13.68 -6.62
C TYR A 46 -13.13 -12.51 -5.61
N GLY A 47 -14.23 -11.77 -5.63
CA GLY A 47 -14.49 -10.64 -4.74
C GLY A 47 -14.00 -9.30 -5.30
N ALA A 48 -13.92 -8.30 -4.42
CA ALA A 48 -13.43 -6.96 -4.75
C ALA A 48 -11.96 -6.97 -5.18
N ILE A 49 -11.55 -5.99 -5.98
CA ILE A 49 -10.14 -5.70 -6.22
C ILE A 49 -9.58 -5.03 -4.96
N THR A 50 -8.51 -5.60 -4.40
CA THR A 50 -7.89 -5.14 -3.14
C THR A 50 -6.50 -4.53 -3.36
N ALA A 51 -5.85 -4.83 -4.47
CA ALA A 51 -4.53 -4.31 -4.81
C ALA A 51 -4.38 -4.12 -6.32
N LEU A 52 -3.68 -3.06 -6.72
CA LEU A 52 -3.36 -2.73 -8.11
C LEU A 52 -1.94 -2.18 -8.19
N THR A 53 -1.16 -2.57 -9.20
CA THR A 53 0.11 -1.92 -9.53
C THR A 53 0.43 -2.07 -11.00
N PHE A 54 0.94 -1.00 -11.61
CA PHE A 54 1.56 -1.06 -12.93
C PHE A 54 2.99 -1.59 -12.82
N ASN A 55 3.52 -2.10 -13.92
CA ASN A 55 4.96 -2.26 -14.10
C ASN A 55 5.59 -0.93 -14.57
N ASN A 56 6.93 -0.86 -14.58
CA ASN A 56 7.66 0.39 -14.80
C ASN A 56 7.34 1.12 -16.13
N ASP A 57 7.15 0.36 -17.22
CA ASP A 57 6.80 0.92 -18.54
C ASP A 57 5.28 1.07 -18.76
N CYS A 58 4.49 0.81 -17.72
CA CYS A 58 3.03 0.87 -17.74
C CYS A 58 2.37 0.02 -18.83
N THR A 59 3.02 -1.03 -19.35
CA THR A 59 2.44 -1.98 -20.33
C THR A 59 1.67 -3.12 -19.69
N ARG A 60 1.83 -3.32 -18.38
CA ARG A 60 1.18 -4.39 -17.61
C ARG A 60 0.59 -3.86 -16.32
N LEU A 61 -0.58 -4.37 -15.98
CA LEU A 61 -1.25 -4.10 -14.72
C LEU A 61 -1.44 -5.41 -13.95
N LEU A 62 -0.88 -5.47 -12.74
CA LEU A 62 -1.11 -6.56 -11.80
C LEU A 62 -2.27 -6.18 -10.86
N CYS A 63 -3.24 -7.07 -10.70
CA CYS A 63 -4.35 -6.89 -9.76
C CYS A 63 -4.49 -8.09 -8.81
N GLY A 64 -4.81 -7.80 -7.55
CA GLY A 64 -5.17 -8.78 -6.53
C GLY A 64 -6.64 -8.64 -6.13
N PHE A 65 -7.31 -9.79 -5.96
CA PHE A 65 -8.71 -9.89 -5.53
C PHE A 65 -8.80 -10.36 -4.07
N ALA A 66 -9.90 -10.03 -3.41
CA ALA A 66 -10.14 -10.35 -2.00
C ALA A 66 -10.00 -11.84 -1.66
N LYS A 67 -10.42 -12.76 -2.55
CA LYS A 67 -10.36 -14.22 -2.32
C LYS A 67 -9.08 -14.90 -2.81
N GLY A 68 -8.00 -14.15 -3.05
CA GLY A 68 -6.74 -14.77 -3.45
C GLY A 68 -6.37 -14.62 -4.92
N GLN A 69 -7.32 -14.28 -5.79
CA GLN A 69 -7.01 -14.32 -7.21
C GLN A 69 -6.02 -13.21 -7.56
N ILE A 70 -4.96 -13.54 -8.30
CA ILE A 70 -4.02 -12.57 -8.84
C ILE A 70 -4.04 -12.69 -10.36
N ILE A 71 -4.21 -11.55 -11.05
CA ILE A 71 -4.28 -11.49 -12.52
C ILE A 71 -3.36 -10.38 -13.03
N VAL A 72 -2.70 -10.64 -14.15
CA VAL A 72 -1.91 -9.68 -14.91
C VAL A 72 -2.67 -9.36 -16.19
N TRP A 73 -2.86 -8.08 -16.45
CA TRP A 73 -3.48 -7.53 -17.64
C TRP A 73 -2.45 -6.79 -18.49
N ASP A 74 -2.69 -6.77 -19.79
CA ASP A 74 -2.08 -5.82 -20.71
C ASP A 74 -2.83 -4.49 -20.57
N SER A 75 -2.13 -3.44 -20.18
CA SER A 75 -2.75 -2.14 -19.87
C SER A 75 -3.12 -1.32 -21.11
N GLY A 76 -2.56 -1.65 -22.28
CA GLY A 76 -2.85 -0.95 -23.54
C GLY A 76 -4.03 -1.57 -24.29
N THR A 77 -4.10 -2.89 -24.32
CA THR A 77 -5.14 -3.65 -25.03
C THR A 77 -6.25 -4.17 -24.13
N GLY A 78 -6.02 -4.20 -22.82
CA GLY A 78 -6.95 -4.76 -21.83
C GLY A 78 -7.03 -6.29 -21.82
N LYS A 79 -6.13 -6.98 -22.53
CA LYS A 79 -6.12 -8.45 -22.59
C LYS A 79 -5.62 -9.05 -21.28
N LEU A 80 -6.26 -10.15 -20.85
CA LEU A 80 -5.73 -10.97 -19.76
C LEU A 80 -4.44 -11.64 -20.23
N LEU A 81 -3.33 -11.34 -19.58
CA LEU A 81 -2.03 -11.91 -19.89
C LEU A 81 -1.75 -13.17 -19.09
N ARG A 82 -2.06 -13.14 -17.79
CA ARG A 82 -1.75 -14.26 -16.90
C ARG A 82 -2.64 -14.28 -15.66
N THR A 83 -2.98 -15.48 -15.22
CA THR A 83 -3.56 -15.74 -13.90
C THR A 83 -2.49 -16.41 -13.03
N ILE A 84 -2.18 -15.85 -11.87
CA ILE A 84 -1.18 -16.41 -10.95
C ILE A 84 -1.91 -17.21 -9.88
N THR A 85 -1.74 -18.54 -9.90
CA THR A 85 -2.44 -19.50 -9.02
C THR A 85 -1.55 -20.05 -7.90
N ASP A 86 -0.23 -19.94 -8.02
CA ASP A 86 0.71 -20.65 -7.16
C ASP A 86 1.35 -19.72 -6.11
N ALA A 87 0.85 -18.49 -5.99
CA ALA A 87 1.33 -17.53 -4.99
C ALA A 87 0.89 -17.92 -3.56
N HIS A 88 -0.27 -18.57 -3.42
CA HIS A 88 -0.80 -19.06 -2.15
C HIS A 88 -1.88 -20.13 -2.42
N PRO A 89 -2.31 -20.92 -1.41
CA PRO A 89 -3.37 -21.90 -1.57
C PRO A 89 -4.68 -21.26 -2.09
N PRO A 90 -5.41 -21.90 -3.03
CA PRO A 90 -6.70 -21.42 -3.51
C PRO A 90 -7.73 -21.23 -2.38
N GLY A 91 -8.53 -20.17 -2.44
CA GLY A 91 -9.57 -19.89 -1.45
C GLY A 91 -9.08 -19.30 -0.12
N SER A 92 -7.77 -19.14 0.06
CA SER A 92 -7.23 -18.29 1.11
C SER A 92 -7.42 -16.83 0.71
N ALA A 93 -8.08 -16.03 1.54
CA ALA A 93 -8.13 -14.59 1.32
C ALA A 93 -6.71 -14.04 1.20
N VAL A 94 -6.47 -13.05 0.32
CA VAL A 94 -5.26 -12.19 0.41
C VAL A 94 -5.42 -11.21 1.57
N LEU A 95 -5.77 -11.74 2.73
CA LEU A 95 -5.46 -11.21 4.05
C LEU A 95 -4.54 -12.24 4.71
N SER A 96 -3.59 -12.75 3.94
CA SER A 96 -2.50 -13.49 4.54
C SER A 96 -1.63 -12.45 5.22
N ILE A 97 -1.64 -12.50 6.53
CA ILE A 97 -0.85 -11.77 7.51
C ILE A 97 0.67 -12.07 7.35
N LYS A 98 1.11 -12.38 6.12
CA LYS A 98 2.42 -12.89 5.74
C LYS A 98 2.91 -12.13 4.53
N LEU A 99 4.08 -11.53 4.64
CA LEU A 99 4.80 -11.02 3.48
C LEU A 99 5.39 -12.20 2.72
N LEU A 100 5.05 -12.30 1.44
CA LEU A 100 5.67 -13.19 0.48
C LEU A 100 6.29 -12.33 -0.62
N VAL A 101 7.61 -12.40 -0.78
CA VAL A 101 8.32 -11.75 -1.89
C VAL A 101 8.66 -12.81 -2.92
N VAL A 102 8.23 -12.57 -4.16
CA VAL A 102 8.33 -13.53 -5.27
C VAL A 102 9.09 -12.88 -6.42
N GLY A 103 10.17 -13.51 -6.86
CA GLY A 103 10.82 -13.22 -8.13
C GLY A 103 10.04 -13.89 -9.27
N LEU A 104 9.71 -13.14 -10.33
CA LEU A 104 8.91 -13.63 -11.45
C LEU A 104 9.74 -14.01 -12.69
N LYS A 105 11.02 -13.63 -12.73
CA LYS A 105 11.96 -13.90 -13.82
C LYS A 105 13.37 -14.15 -13.26
N PRO A 106 14.20 -14.96 -13.95
CA PRO A 106 13.87 -15.80 -15.12
C PRO A 106 12.98 -17.02 -14.78
N SER A 107 12.88 -17.39 -13.50
CA SER A 107 11.97 -18.40 -12.97
C SER A 107 11.20 -17.86 -11.76
N PHE A 108 10.05 -18.49 -11.46
CA PHE A 108 9.30 -18.20 -10.23
C PHE A 108 10.10 -18.69 -9.03
N ASN A 109 10.55 -17.77 -8.16
CA ASN A 109 11.28 -18.10 -6.94
C ASN A 109 10.70 -17.32 -5.76
N ILE A 110 10.54 -17.98 -4.60
CA ILE A 110 10.15 -17.29 -3.37
C ILE A 110 11.43 -16.78 -2.71
N LEU A 111 11.58 -15.45 -2.69
CA LEU A 111 12.77 -14.76 -2.18
C LEU A 111 12.67 -14.55 -0.67
N TYR A 112 11.47 -14.31 -0.16
CA TYR A 112 11.26 -14.10 1.28
C TYR A 112 9.86 -14.54 1.71
N ARG A 113 9.81 -15.08 2.93
CA ARG A 113 8.60 -15.38 3.68
C ARG A 113 8.76 -14.77 5.05
N SER A 114 7.88 -13.85 5.45
CA SER A 114 7.91 -13.37 6.82
C SER A 114 7.69 -14.54 7.77
N PRO A 115 8.50 -14.68 8.84
CA PRO A 115 8.31 -15.74 9.83
C PRO A 115 6.91 -15.67 10.43
N TYR A 116 6.36 -16.83 10.79
CA TYR A 116 5.12 -16.90 11.56
C TYR A 116 5.38 -16.38 12.97
N GLY A 117 5.23 -15.07 13.17
CA GLY A 117 5.34 -14.44 14.48
C GLY A 117 4.00 -14.44 15.22
N LYS A 118 4.07 -14.40 16.56
CA LYS A 118 2.96 -14.13 17.50
C LYS A 118 2.44 -12.67 17.40
N ALA A 119 2.49 -12.05 16.23
CA ALA A 119 1.92 -10.71 16.10
C ALA A 119 0.40 -10.81 16.20
N GLN A 120 -0.19 -9.91 16.97
CA GLN A 120 -1.62 -9.89 17.26
C GLN A 120 -2.40 -9.94 15.93
N PRO A 121 -3.57 -10.61 15.89
CA PRO A 121 -4.40 -10.65 14.69
C PRO A 121 -4.74 -9.25 14.15
N SER A 122 -4.81 -8.24 15.03
CA SER A 122 -5.06 -6.83 14.72
C SER A 122 -3.91 -6.11 14.02
N SER A 123 -2.67 -6.60 14.17
CA SER A 123 -1.48 -5.95 13.60
C SER A 123 -1.32 -6.31 12.12
N VAL A 124 -2.00 -5.54 11.27
CA VAL A 124 -1.97 -5.67 9.81
C VAL A 124 -0.57 -5.36 9.30
N PRO A 125 -0.03 -6.16 8.37
CA PRO A 125 1.21 -5.79 7.71
C PRO A 125 1.02 -4.52 6.86
N VAL A 126 1.90 -3.55 7.03
CA VAL A 126 1.99 -2.36 6.16
C VAL A 126 3.24 -2.48 5.30
N LEU A 127 3.11 -2.16 4.01
CA LEU A 127 4.20 -2.25 3.04
C LEU A 127 4.33 -0.91 2.31
N ALA A 128 5.56 -0.45 2.15
CA ALA A 128 5.88 0.61 1.21
C ALA A 128 7.33 0.44 0.75
N TRP A 129 7.67 0.93 -0.44
CA TRP A 129 9.03 0.83 -0.97
C TRP A 129 9.48 2.17 -1.54
N GLN A 130 10.78 2.36 -1.63
CA GLN A 130 11.40 3.58 -2.15
C GLN A 130 12.78 3.27 -2.72
N PHE A 131 13.19 4.02 -3.75
CA PHE A 131 14.57 4.03 -4.20
C PHE A 131 15.44 4.86 -3.24
N VAL A 132 16.47 4.24 -2.67
CA VAL A 132 17.36 4.86 -1.69
C VAL A 132 18.75 4.99 -2.29
N TRP A 133 19.32 6.19 -2.16
CA TRP A 133 20.69 6.45 -2.59
C TRP A 133 21.67 5.84 -1.59
N THR A 134 22.53 4.94 -2.06
CA THR A 134 23.70 4.44 -1.33
C THR A 134 24.97 5.05 -1.92
N GLN A 135 26.13 4.88 -1.28
CA GLN A 135 27.37 5.56 -1.68
C GLN A 135 27.74 5.39 -3.18
N GLU A 136 27.34 4.28 -3.81
CA GLU A 136 27.71 3.96 -5.20
C GLU A 136 26.54 3.68 -6.14
N ARG A 137 25.31 3.51 -5.64
CA ARG A 137 24.14 3.10 -6.45
C ARG A 137 22.81 3.45 -5.80
N VAL A 138 21.75 3.43 -6.61
CA VAL A 138 20.37 3.57 -6.15
C VAL A 138 19.75 2.19 -5.99
N ASP A 139 19.43 1.81 -4.76
CA ASP A 139 18.84 0.52 -4.45
C ASP A 139 17.35 0.66 -4.12
N PRO A 140 16.47 -0.20 -4.66
CA PRO A 140 15.11 -0.32 -4.17
C PRO A 140 15.11 -0.91 -2.77
N VAL A 141 14.50 -0.21 -1.82
CA VAL A 141 14.34 -0.64 -0.43
C VAL A 141 12.85 -0.81 -0.11
N LEU A 142 12.48 -2.00 0.35
CA LEU A 142 11.15 -2.33 0.83
C LEU A 142 11.10 -2.18 2.36
N ALA A 143 10.18 -1.36 2.86
CA ALA A 143 9.79 -1.33 4.26
C ALA A 143 8.59 -2.26 4.48
N PHE A 144 8.72 -3.16 5.46
CA PHE A 144 7.66 -4.02 5.96
C PHE A 144 7.42 -3.72 7.43
N CYS A 145 6.21 -3.31 7.77
CA CYS A 145 5.82 -3.05 9.15
C CYS A 145 4.84 -4.10 9.63
N ARG A 146 4.98 -4.51 10.88
CA ARG A 146 3.93 -5.26 11.57
C ARG A 146 4.02 -5.07 13.07
N GLY A 147 2.92 -4.66 13.68
CA GLY A 147 2.90 -4.31 15.10
C GLY A 147 3.76 -3.06 15.31
N SER A 148 4.75 -3.15 16.18
CA SER A 148 5.70 -2.05 16.45
C SER A 148 7.05 -2.19 15.75
N LYS A 149 7.21 -3.18 14.86
CA LYS A 149 8.46 -3.41 14.14
C LYS A 149 8.38 -2.92 12.70
N ILE A 150 9.46 -2.32 12.23
CA ILE A 150 9.75 -2.08 10.82
C ILE A 150 10.98 -2.87 10.44
N ILE A 151 10.91 -3.59 9.32
CA ILE A 151 12.04 -4.29 8.71
C ILE A 151 12.24 -3.72 7.32
N PHE A 152 13.45 -3.28 7.02
CA PHE A 152 13.84 -2.81 5.70
C PHE A 152 14.58 -3.93 4.98
N PHE A 153 14.23 -4.15 3.73
CA PHE A 153 14.90 -5.08 2.85
C PHE A 153 15.43 -4.34 1.64
N HIS A 154 16.67 -4.59 1.27
CA HIS A 154 17.16 -4.13 -0.02
C HIS A 154 16.91 -5.19 -1.09
N LEU A 155 16.77 -4.75 -2.34
CA LEU A 155 16.67 -5.61 -3.50
C LEU A 155 17.88 -5.34 -4.39
N ASN A 156 18.77 -6.32 -4.50
CA ASN A 156 19.94 -6.26 -5.35
C ASN A 156 19.72 -7.10 -6.60
N CYS A 157 19.92 -6.50 -7.78
CA CYS A 157 19.77 -7.17 -9.06
C CYS A 157 21.13 -7.20 -9.78
N ALA A 158 21.73 -8.39 -9.85
CA ALA A 158 22.96 -8.63 -10.61
C ALA A 158 22.63 -9.51 -11.82
N GLY A 159 22.32 -8.87 -12.95
CA GLY A 159 21.80 -9.57 -14.12
C GLY A 159 20.43 -10.21 -13.82
N ASP A 160 20.33 -11.53 -13.98
CA ASP A 160 19.11 -12.31 -13.72
C ASP A 160 18.99 -12.78 -12.25
N GLN A 161 20.02 -12.57 -11.42
CA GLN A 161 19.99 -12.92 -10.01
C GLN A 161 19.37 -11.80 -9.19
N ILE A 162 18.32 -12.14 -8.44
CA ILE A 162 17.63 -11.25 -7.52
C ILE A 162 17.99 -11.68 -6.10
N GLU A 163 18.71 -10.83 -5.39
CA GLU A 163 19.02 -10.99 -3.98
C GLU A 163 18.13 -10.07 -3.16
N PHE A 164 17.45 -10.64 -2.18
CA PHE A 164 16.57 -9.94 -1.26
C PHE A 164 17.05 -10.19 0.16
N ALA A 165 17.61 -9.18 0.80
CA ALA A 165 18.21 -9.31 2.13
C ALA A 165 17.72 -8.22 3.09
N SER A 166 17.67 -8.56 4.39
CA SER A 166 17.36 -7.61 5.44
C SER A 166 18.49 -6.58 5.56
N LEU A 167 18.13 -5.31 5.51
CA LEU A 167 19.03 -4.18 5.61
C LEU A 167 19.14 -3.72 7.06
N MET A 168 18.00 -3.47 7.71
CA MET A 168 17.93 -3.01 9.10
C MET A 168 16.53 -3.19 9.69
N GLU A 169 16.43 -3.11 11.01
CA GLU A 169 15.18 -3.18 11.76
C GLU A 169 15.05 -1.98 12.70
N ILE A 170 13.82 -1.51 12.89
CA ILE A 170 13.47 -0.49 13.87
C ILE A 170 12.37 -1.05 14.78
N ASP A 171 12.62 -1.01 16.09
CA ASP A 171 11.66 -1.36 17.14
C ASP A 171 11.07 -0.08 17.74
N LEU A 172 9.75 0.08 17.61
CA LEU A 172 9.01 1.23 18.11
C LEU A 172 8.25 0.91 19.39
N GLN A 173 7.80 1.96 20.08
CA GLN A 173 7.00 1.85 21.32
C GLN A 173 5.48 1.85 21.05
N TYR A 174 5.08 1.95 19.78
CA TYR A 174 3.68 2.06 19.36
C TYR A 174 3.38 1.13 18.19
N GLU A 175 2.10 0.79 18.03
CA GLU A 175 1.61 -0.03 16.92
C GLU A 175 1.44 0.83 15.65
N ILE A 176 2.06 0.38 14.56
CA ILE A 176 2.00 1.06 13.26
C ILE A 176 0.75 0.60 12.52
N ILE A 177 -0.03 1.56 12.01
CA ILE A 177 -1.18 1.31 11.14
C ILE A 177 -1.00 1.85 9.72
N ASN A 178 -0.03 2.74 9.49
CA ASN A 178 0.31 3.26 8.16
C ASN A 178 1.80 3.68 8.09
N LEU A 179 2.41 3.58 6.91
CA LEU A 179 3.77 4.01 6.63
C LEU A 179 3.83 4.65 5.24
N LYS A 180 4.52 5.80 5.13
CA LYS A 180 4.84 6.46 3.86
C LYS A 180 6.30 6.90 3.82
N TRP A 181 6.94 6.71 2.67
CA TRP A 181 8.25 7.30 2.40
C TRP A 181 8.05 8.74 1.93
N VAL A 182 8.68 9.69 2.63
CA VAL A 182 8.71 11.10 2.19
C VAL A 182 9.85 11.32 1.21
N ASN A 183 11.01 10.76 1.53
CA ASN A 183 12.21 10.74 0.69
C ASN A 183 13.02 9.46 1.01
N SER A 184 14.26 9.35 0.56
CA SER A 184 15.11 8.15 0.78
C SER A 184 15.52 7.93 2.25
N ARG A 185 15.31 8.92 3.11
CA ARG A 185 15.76 8.97 4.50
C ARG A 185 14.61 9.10 5.49
N THR A 186 13.58 9.88 5.19
CA THR A 186 12.49 10.18 6.12
C THR A 186 11.23 9.38 5.83
N LEU A 187 10.65 8.85 6.91
CA LEU A 187 9.39 8.10 6.93
C LEU A 187 8.33 8.84 7.74
N LEU A 188 7.09 8.73 7.31
CA LEU A 188 5.91 9.08 8.09
C LEU A 188 5.19 7.82 8.52
N LEU A 189 4.96 7.69 9.82
CA LEU A 189 4.21 6.59 10.42
C LEU A 189 2.96 7.11 11.08
N GLN A 190 1.84 6.40 10.90
CA GLN A 190 0.63 6.65 11.68
C GLN A 190 0.48 5.52 12.70
N ASP A 191 0.24 5.87 13.96
CA ASP A 191 -0.05 4.91 15.02
C ASP A 191 -1.56 4.69 15.22
N GLY A 192 -1.92 3.72 16.08
CA GLY A 192 -3.30 3.41 16.42
C GLY A 192 -4.08 4.50 17.18
N LEU A 193 -3.45 5.59 17.58
CA LEU A 193 -4.03 6.72 18.32
C LEU A 193 -4.18 7.98 17.46
N ASP A 194 -4.10 7.84 16.13
CA ASP A 194 -4.06 8.96 15.17
C ASP A 194 -2.88 9.91 15.40
N LYS A 195 -1.75 9.40 15.88
CA LYS A 195 -0.52 10.16 15.96
C LYS A 195 0.34 9.90 14.73
N LEU A 196 0.82 10.99 14.12
CA LEU A 196 1.82 10.97 13.06
C LEU A 196 3.20 11.04 13.70
N HIS A 197 4.12 10.20 13.25
CA HIS A 197 5.52 10.19 13.66
C HIS A 197 6.41 10.35 12.45
N VAL A 198 7.47 11.15 12.60
CA VAL A 198 8.47 11.38 11.56
C VAL A 198 9.75 10.71 12.00
N ILE A 199 10.18 9.71 11.23
CA ILE A 199 11.36 8.92 11.58
C ILE A 199 12.45 9.14 10.53
N ASP A 200 13.66 9.38 11.02
CA ASP A 200 14.87 9.24 10.24
C ASP A 200 15.26 7.77 10.16
N ARG A 201 15.25 7.20 8.96
CA ARG A 201 15.57 5.79 8.74
C ARG A 201 17.03 5.47 9.07
N GLU A 202 17.96 6.40 8.84
CA GLU A 202 19.40 6.13 8.98
C GLU A 202 19.83 6.19 10.44
N SER A 203 19.39 7.20 11.19
CA SER A 203 19.67 7.29 12.64
C SER A 203 18.71 6.46 13.49
N CYS A 204 17.59 6.00 12.92
CA CYS A 204 16.49 5.35 13.63
C CYS A 204 15.83 6.23 14.70
N GLU A 205 15.96 7.57 14.59
CA GLU A 205 15.42 8.51 15.55
C GLU A 205 14.07 9.07 15.10
N GLU A 206 13.19 9.32 16.07
CA GLU A 206 11.96 10.10 15.86
C GLU A 206 12.34 11.59 15.84
N LEU A 207 12.24 12.20 14.66
CA LEU A 207 12.52 13.61 14.45
C LEU A 207 11.39 14.49 14.98
N ASP A 208 10.14 14.04 14.86
CA ASP A 208 8.97 14.80 15.25
C ASP A 208 7.71 13.93 15.40
N SER A 209 6.68 14.44 16.07
CA SER A 209 5.38 13.78 16.18
C SER A 209 4.22 14.75 16.36
N HIS A 210 3.09 14.49 15.69
CA HIS A 210 1.93 15.38 15.62
C HIS A 210 0.62 14.61 15.74
N SER A 211 -0.41 15.22 16.35
CA SER A 211 -1.76 14.64 16.40
C SER A 211 -2.49 14.84 15.06
N LEU A 212 -3.16 13.79 14.58
CA LEU A 212 -4.07 13.83 13.44
C LEU A 212 -5.55 13.79 13.87
N ALA A 213 -5.85 13.90 15.17
CA ALA A 213 -7.21 13.78 15.70
C ALA A 213 -8.19 14.76 15.03
N ASP A 214 -7.75 15.99 14.78
CA ASP A 214 -8.57 17.06 14.18
C ASP A 214 -8.70 16.95 12.67
N VAL A 215 -7.84 16.16 12.00
CA VAL A 215 -7.94 15.90 10.55
C VAL A 215 -9.16 15.03 10.25
N HIS A 216 -9.62 14.22 11.21
CA HIS A 216 -10.74 13.29 11.05
C HIS A 216 -10.57 12.42 9.79
N LEU A 217 -9.45 11.71 9.68
CA LEU A 217 -9.10 10.92 8.50
C LEU A 217 -10.26 10.03 8.02
N VAL A 218 -10.46 9.99 6.71
CA VAL A 218 -11.44 9.07 6.12
C VAL A 218 -10.98 7.64 6.39
N ARG A 219 -11.79 6.87 7.11
CA ARG A 219 -11.54 5.45 7.38
C ARG A 219 -12.42 4.63 6.45
N SER A 220 -11.84 4.08 5.40
CA SER A 220 -12.60 3.31 4.42
C SER A 220 -12.80 1.88 4.90
N CYS A 221 -14.00 1.55 5.36
CA CYS A 221 -14.75 0.41 4.81
C CYS A 221 -16.20 0.49 5.29
N SER A 222 -17.19 0.61 4.40
CA SER A 222 -18.61 0.31 4.70
C SER A 222 -19.02 -1.09 4.20
N TYR A 223 -18.11 -1.84 3.58
CA TYR A 223 -18.36 -3.20 3.06
C TYR A 223 -18.67 -4.23 4.16
N PHE A 224 -18.29 -3.91 5.39
CA PHE A 224 -18.38 -4.78 6.56
C PHE A 224 -19.41 -4.30 7.58
N ASP A 225 -20.27 -3.35 7.20
CA ASP A 225 -21.52 -3.18 7.92
C ASP A 225 -22.34 -4.46 7.69
N SER A 226 -22.61 -5.16 8.79
CA SER A 226 -23.34 -6.43 8.81
C SER A 226 -24.79 -6.31 8.27
N SER A 227 -25.21 -5.12 7.85
CA SER A 227 -26.53 -4.83 7.29
C SER A 227 -26.65 -5.17 5.81
N GLU A 228 -25.58 -5.06 5.00
CA GLU A 228 -25.67 -5.23 3.54
C GLU A 228 -24.97 -6.48 2.98
N SER A 229 -23.90 -6.98 3.61
CA SER A 229 -23.22 -8.21 3.17
C SER A 229 -23.69 -9.41 4.00
N LYS A 230 -24.33 -10.39 3.37
CA LYS A 230 -24.63 -11.72 3.97
C LYS A 230 -23.36 -12.56 4.27
N GLN A 231 -22.19 -11.93 4.39
CA GLN A 231 -20.92 -12.60 4.64
C GLN A 231 -20.51 -12.41 6.09
N THR A 232 -20.16 -13.50 6.76
CA THR A 232 -19.61 -13.47 8.12
C THR A 232 -18.22 -12.86 8.09
N ILE A 233 -18.07 -11.72 8.76
CA ILE A 233 -16.83 -10.95 8.83
C ILE A 233 -16.02 -11.48 10.00
N SER A 234 -14.73 -11.75 9.81
CA SER A 234 -13.88 -12.19 10.91
C SER A 234 -13.71 -11.07 11.95
N PRO A 235 -13.54 -11.40 13.24
CA PRO A 235 -13.29 -10.40 14.29
C PRO A 235 -12.10 -9.48 13.96
N THR A 236 -11.04 -10.08 13.39
CA THR A 236 -9.87 -9.37 12.88
C THR A 236 -10.24 -8.33 11.83
N MET A 237 -11.06 -8.69 10.85
CA MET A 237 -11.43 -7.76 9.77
C MET A 237 -12.27 -6.58 10.28
N ARG A 238 -13.12 -6.80 11.29
CA ARG A 238 -13.89 -5.74 11.95
C ARG A 238 -13.00 -4.73 12.65
N GLU A 239 -11.91 -5.19 13.28
CA GLU A 239 -10.95 -4.31 13.94
C GLU A 239 -10.08 -3.54 12.93
N ILE A 240 -9.62 -4.22 11.87
CA ILE A 240 -8.82 -3.61 10.79
C ILE A 240 -9.61 -2.50 10.09
N GLN A 241 -10.89 -2.73 9.81
CA GLN A 241 -11.78 -1.76 9.19
C GLN A 241 -11.83 -0.44 9.96
N GLN A 242 -11.86 -0.49 11.30
CA GLN A 242 -11.92 0.71 12.14
C GLN A 242 -10.61 1.49 12.16
N LYS A 243 -9.49 0.86 11.80
CA LYS A 243 -8.13 1.44 11.87
C LYS A 243 -7.57 1.82 10.48
N ALA A 244 -8.04 1.19 9.41
CA ALA A 244 -7.48 1.34 8.07
C ALA A 244 -7.71 2.74 7.47
N CYS A 245 -6.64 3.53 7.36
CA CYS A 245 -6.62 4.85 6.71
C CYS A 245 -5.78 4.87 5.42
N TYR A 246 -5.50 3.70 4.82
CA TYR A 246 -4.50 3.53 3.77
C TYR A 246 -4.65 4.46 2.55
N GLN A 247 -5.88 4.88 2.25
CA GLN A 247 -6.20 5.70 1.07
C GLN A 247 -6.35 7.19 1.38
N SER A 248 -6.22 7.58 2.65
CA SER A 248 -6.41 8.96 3.11
C SER A 248 -5.10 9.67 3.34
N ILE A 249 -3.96 9.01 3.10
CA ILE A 249 -2.62 9.58 3.22
C ILE A 249 -1.85 9.24 1.94
N TRP A 250 -1.39 10.26 1.23
CA TRP A 250 -0.65 10.11 -0.01
C TRP A 250 0.60 10.99 -0.03
N THR A 251 1.70 10.48 -0.57
CA THR A 251 2.99 11.20 -0.55
C THR A 251 3.55 11.28 -1.96
N TYR A 252 3.97 12.47 -2.37
CA TYR A 252 4.58 12.73 -3.66
C TYR A 252 5.51 13.95 -3.58
N GLY A 253 6.70 13.85 -4.18
CA GLY A 253 7.64 14.97 -4.27
C GLY A 253 8.07 15.55 -2.91
N GLY A 254 8.19 14.72 -1.88
CA GLY A 254 8.54 15.18 -0.52
C GLY A 254 7.36 15.78 0.26
N GLN A 255 6.18 15.86 -0.35
CA GLN A 255 4.96 16.37 0.26
C GLN A 255 4.00 15.22 0.58
N THR A 256 3.43 15.21 1.78
CA THR A 256 2.37 14.26 2.15
C THR A 256 1.06 14.99 2.36
N VAL A 257 0.01 14.50 1.71
CA VAL A 257 -1.37 14.96 1.76
C VAL A 257 -2.20 14.01 2.62
N PHE A 258 -2.93 14.57 3.57
CA PHE A 258 -3.92 13.87 4.40
C PHE A 258 -5.33 14.26 3.95
N LEU A 259 -6.28 13.33 3.95
CA LEU A 259 -7.67 13.55 3.55
C LEU A 259 -8.63 13.30 4.71
N GLY A 260 -9.26 14.37 5.19
CA GLY A 260 -10.27 14.35 6.24
C GLY A 260 -11.71 14.12 5.76
N ALA A 261 -12.55 13.54 6.62
CA ALA A 261 -13.98 13.29 6.36
C ALA A 261 -14.84 14.56 6.37
N LYS A 262 -14.42 15.57 7.14
CA LYS A 262 -14.97 16.93 7.03
C LYS A 262 -14.22 17.61 5.89
N VAL A 263 -14.83 17.55 4.71
CA VAL A 263 -14.51 18.28 3.46
C VAL A 263 -13.38 19.32 3.62
N ARG A 264 -12.21 19.06 2.99
CA ARG A 264 -11.13 20.02 2.61
C ARG A 264 -9.91 20.23 3.50
N ILE A 265 -9.57 19.34 4.44
CA ILE A 265 -8.23 19.44 5.05
C ILE A 265 -7.23 18.72 4.15
N ILE A 266 -6.39 19.49 3.44
CA ILE A 266 -5.13 19.01 2.85
C ILE A 266 -4.04 19.51 3.79
N VAL A 267 -3.52 18.60 4.61
CA VAL A 267 -2.28 18.88 5.35
C VAL A 267 -1.14 18.56 4.41
N THR A 268 -0.31 19.54 4.07
CA THR A 268 0.93 19.31 3.35
C THR A 268 2.07 19.26 4.35
N VAL A 269 2.68 18.10 4.48
CA VAL A 269 3.88 17.92 5.28
C VAL A 269 5.09 17.91 4.35
N GLU A 270 5.97 18.89 4.52
CA GLU A 270 7.29 18.94 3.91
C GLU A 270 8.33 18.64 4.99
N VAL A 271 9.32 17.81 4.70
CA VAL A 271 10.34 17.44 5.69
C VAL A 271 11.66 18.10 5.29
N GLY A 272 12.16 18.97 6.16
CA GLY A 272 13.48 19.58 6.03
C GLY A 272 14.59 18.67 6.57
N ALA A 273 15.84 19.12 6.47
CA ALA A 273 17.01 18.33 6.92
C ALA A 273 17.01 18.00 8.43
N GLU A 274 16.26 18.73 9.25
CA GLU A 274 16.23 18.60 10.73
C GLU A 274 14.87 18.14 11.30
N GLY A 275 13.89 17.76 10.47
CA GLY A 275 12.56 17.35 10.94
C GLY A 275 11.42 17.84 10.06
N LEU A 276 10.20 17.91 10.60
CA LEU A 276 9.07 18.49 9.89
C LEU A 276 9.35 19.95 9.57
N GLY A 277 9.42 20.27 8.27
CA GLY A 277 9.19 21.61 7.78
C GLY A 277 7.72 22.00 8.02
N GLN A 278 7.44 23.31 8.02
CA GLN A 278 6.13 23.88 8.36
C GLN A 278 4.96 23.03 7.88
N CYS A 279 4.17 22.53 8.83
CA CYS A 279 2.94 21.79 8.55
C CYS A 279 1.87 22.80 8.13
N TYR A 280 1.61 22.89 6.84
CA TYR A 280 0.55 23.76 6.33
C TYR A 280 -0.75 22.96 6.30
N ILE A 281 -1.63 23.27 7.24
CA ILE A 281 -3.03 22.91 7.15
C ILE A 281 -3.68 23.97 6.28
N SER A 282 -3.83 23.69 4.98
CA SER A 282 -4.57 24.56 4.09
C SER A 282 -5.99 24.03 3.91
N ASP A 283 -6.98 24.81 4.32
CA ASP A 283 -8.36 24.62 3.93
C ASP A 283 -8.52 25.09 2.48
N SER A 284 -8.30 24.20 1.51
CA SER A 284 -8.52 24.54 0.10
C SER A 284 -10.01 24.48 -0.21
N ILE A 285 -10.65 25.65 -0.41
CA ILE A 285 -12.03 25.83 -0.88
C ILE A 285 -12.20 25.21 -2.27
#